data_AF-A0A1Q4D2Y9-F1
#
_entry.id   AF-A0A1Q4D2Y9-F1
#
_cell.length_a   1.000
_cell.length_b   1.000
_cell.length_c   1.000
_cell.angle_alpha   90.00
_cell.angle_beta   90.00
_cell.angle_gamma   90.00
#
_symmetry.space_group_name_H-M   'P 1'
#
loop_
_entity.id
_entity.type
_entity.pdbx_description
1 polymer ?
#
loop_
_entity_poly.entity_id
_entity_poly.type
_entity_poly.pdbx_seq_one_letter_code
_entity_poly.pdbx_strand_id
1 'polypeptide(L)'
;MSATAAATALLAAALVVTGPPAGRLRLRSLSVPPPVARAPAPVLRPAWVAVGAAGLGTLAFAVSGAVAGAVVAAVAGAAGVVVMRRSAAGSAGPADAAELAGRWELLAVCLEAGLPVASALSATAAPLTGATGTLLRRVTGLLELGADPGDAWRVAADTPTLATFARAAGRSAGTGSALAQVARVEGARIRAELIDTAQERAQRAAVLITGPLGLCFLPAFLVLGIAPVVVGLAGEALARW
;
A
#
# COMPACT_ATOMS: atom_id res chain seq x y z
N MET A 1 25.10 35.54 -20.64
CA MET A 1 23.63 35.74 -20.76
C MET A 1 22.83 34.46 -21.01
N SER A 2 23.46 33.33 -21.40
CA SER A 2 22.78 32.06 -21.67
C SER A 2 22.42 31.23 -20.41
N ALA A 3 23.21 31.35 -19.34
CA ALA A 3 23.01 30.56 -18.11
C ALA A 3 21.76 30.98 -17.30
N THR A 4 21.42 32.26 -17.31
CA THR A 4 20.26 32.80 -16.57
C THR A 4 18.94 32.50 -17.27
N ALA A 5 18.92 32.46 -18.61
CA ALA A 5 17.74 32.09 -19.40
C ALA A 5 17.38 30.60 -19.27
N ALA A 6 18.38 29.72 -19.15
CA ALA A 6 18.16 28.30 -18.89
C ALA A 6 17.65 28.05 -17.47
N ALA A 7 18.16 28.80 -16.48
CA ALA A 7 17.73 28.70 -15.09
C ALA A 7 16.27 29.17 -14.90
N THR A 8 15.85 30.24 -15.57
CA THR A 8 14.47 30.74 -15.49
C THR A 8 13.46 29.84 -16.23
N ALA A 9 13.85 29.24 -17.36
CA ALA A 9 13.02 28.27 -18.07
C ALA A 9 12.78 26.98 -17.25
N LEU A 10 13.81 26.50 -16.54
CA LEU A 10 13.69 25.35 -15.64
C LEU A 10 12.85 25.65 -14.39
N LEU A 11 12.97 26.85 -13.82
CA LEU A 11 12.14 27.28 -12.69
C LEU A 11 10.66 27.42 -13.09
N ALA A 12 10.39 27.93 -14.31
CA ALA A 12 9.04 28.06 -14.85
C ALA A 12 8.39 26.69 -15.14
N ALA A 13 9.16 25.74 -15.69
CA ALA A 13 8.69 24.37 -15.90
C ALA A 13 8.40 23.65 -14.58
N ALA A 14 9.22 23.86 -13.55
CA ALA A 14 8.98 23.32 -12.21
C ALA A 14 7.72 23.91 -11.56
N LEU A 15 7.45 25.22 -11.73
CA LEU A 15 6.25 25.88 -11.22
C LEU A 15 4.95 25.42 -11.91
N VAL A 16 5.00 25.17 -13.23
CA VAL A 16 3.82 24.69 -13.99
C VAL A 16 3.48 23.23 -13.66
N VAL A 17 4.49 22.40 -13.38
CA VAL A 17 4.29 20.99 -12.99
C VAL A 17 3.90 20.82 -11.51
N THR A 18 4.22 21.82 -10.67
CA THR A 18 3.88 21.84 -9.23
C THR A 18 2.57 22.56 -8.90
N GLY A 19 1.89 23.16 -9.88
CA GLY A 19 0.60 23.83 -9.68
C GLY A 19 -0.48 22.89 -9.14
N PRO A 20 -1.02 23.12 -7.92
CA PRO A 20 -2.01 22.22 -7.34
C PRO A 20 -3.36 22.32 -8.08
N PRO A 21 -4.03 21.20 -8.43
CA PRO A 21 -5.40 21.27 -8.90
C PRO A 21 -6.30 21.77 -7.76
N ALA A 22 -7.06 22.82 -8.08
CA ALA A 22 -7.80 23.66 -7.14
C ALA A 22 -8.83 22.90 -6.28
N GLY A 23 -8.51 22.74 -4.99
CA GLY A 23 -9.22 23.29 -3.81
C GLY A 23 -10.73 23.16 -3.59
N ARG A 24 -11.57 22.76 -4.56
CA ARG A 24 -13.04 22.88 -4.40
C ARG A 24 -13.76 21.63 -3.86
N LEU A 25 -13.05 20.51 -3.69
CA LEU A 25 -13.65 19.23 -3.25
C LEU A 25 -13.61 19.00 -1.72
N ARG A 26 -12.89 19.83 -0.95
CA ARG A 26 -12.69 19.62 0.50
C ARG A 26 -13.89 19.94 1.39
N LEU A 27 -14.85 20.73 0.91
CA LEU A 27 -16.01 21.13 1.72
C LEU A 27 -17.15 20.09 1.67
N ARG A 28 -17.22 19.27 0.62
CA ARG A 28 -18.24 18.22 0.47
C ARG A 28 -17.91 16.94 1.26
N SER A 29 -16.68 16.82 1.78
CA SER A 29 -16.21 15.67 2.56
C SER A 29 -16.43 15.78 4.07
N LEU A 30 -16.99 16.89 4.56
CA LEU A 30 -17.26 17.09 5.98
C LEU A 30 -18.70 16.72 6.40
N SER A 31 -19.59 16.46 5.43
CA SER A 31 -21.01 16.15 5.67
C SER A 31 -21.36 14.67 5.49
N VAL A 32 -20.38 13.81 5.21
CA VAL A 32 -20.56 12.35 5.16
C VAL A 32 -19.81 11.74 6.34
N PRO A 33 -20.46 10.98 7.26
CA PRO A 33 -19.74 10.23 8.28
C PRO A 33 -18.67 9.36 7.58
N PRO A 34 -17.40 9.40 8.00
CA PRO A 34 -16.33 8.79 7.24
C PRO A 34 -16.59 7.27 7.17
N PRO A 35 -16.74 6.67 5.96
CA PRO A 35 -16.55 5.24 5.84
C PRO A 35 -15.14 4.94 6.36
N VAL A 36 -15.00 3.91 7.20
CA VAL A 36 -13.75 3.43 7.81
C VAL A 36 -12.58 3.72 6.89
N ALA A 37 -11.66 4.57 7.37
CA ALA A 37 -10.64 5.23 6.56
C ALA A 37 -9.99 4.25 5.57
N ARG A 38 -10.32 4.40 4.28
CA ARG A 38 -9.53 3.79 3.21
C ARG A 38 -8.13 4.35 3.37
N ALA A 39 -7.18 3.55 3.83
CA ALA A 39 -5.78 3.91 3.73
C ALA A 39 -5.51 4.15 2.24
N PRO A 40 -5.21 5.39 1.81
CA PRO A 40 -4.85 5.60 0.42
C PRO A 40 -3.63 4.73 0.16
N ALA A 41 -3.70 3.89 -0.89
CA ALA A 41 -2.53 3.18 -1.38
C ALA A 41 -1.37 4.17 -1.49
N PRO A 42 -0.13 3.81 -1.11
CA PRO A 42 1.02 4.68 -1.31
C PRO A 42 1.29 4.78 -2.80
N VAL A 43 0.49 5.60 -3.49
CA VAL A 43 0.86 6.15 -4.79
C VAL A 43 2.06 7.03 -4.50
N LEU A 44 3.24 6.48 -4.76
CA LEU A 44 4.49 7.20 -4.87
C LEU A 44 4.22 8.35 -5.83
N ARG A 45 3.89 9.52 -5.26
CA ARG A 45 3.24 10.60 -6.02
C ARG A 45 4.17 10.91 -7.20
N PRO A 46 3.64 11.09 -8.42
CA PRO A 46 4.45 11.37 -9.60
C PRO A 46 5.42 12.55 -9.39
N ALA A 47 5.09 13.44 -8.45
CA ALA A 47 5.95 14.50 -7.95
C ALA A 47 7.31 14.03 -7.40
N TRP A 48 7.38 12.94 -6.61
CA TRP A 48 8.66 12.47 -6.05
C TRP A 48 9.56 11.80 -7.10
N VAL A 49 8.96 11.13 -8.08
CA VAL A 49 9.67 10.59 -9.25
C VAL A 49 10.20 11.73 -10.13
N ALA A 50 9.41 12.77 -10.33
CA ALA A 50 9.81 13.97 -11.07
C ALA A 50 10.92 14.75 -10.35
N VAL A 51 10.86 14.87 -9.01
CA VAL A 51 11.91 15.51 -8.20
C VAL A 51 13.23 14.72 -8.26
N GLY A 52 13.17 13.39 -8.17
CA GLY A 52 14.36 12.54 -8.32
C GLY A 52 14.98 12.62 -9.71
N ALA A 53 14.16 12.60 -10.77
CA ALA A 53 14.62 12.72 -12.15
C ALA A 53 15.22 14.11 -12.45
N ALA A 54 14.65 15.18 -11.89
CA ALA A 54 15.17 16.54 -12.03
C ALA A 54 16.51 16.73 -11.27
N GLY A 55 16.64 16.17 -10.07
CA GLY A 55 17.88 16.20 -9.30
C GLY A 55 19.02 15.45 -9.98
N LEU A 56 18.74 14.27 -10.53
CA LEU A 56 19.75 13.48 -11.25
C LEU A 56 20.12 14.10 -12.61
N GLY A 57 19.13 14.68 -13.31
CA GLY A 57 19.34 15.37 -14.58
C GLY A 57 20.20 16.62 -14.45
N THR A 58 20.03 17.40 -13.38
CA THR A 58 20.85 18.60 -13.12
C THR A 58 22.29 18.26 -12.75
N LEU A 59 22.51 17.20 -11.97
CA LEU A 59 23.86 16.74 -11.63
C LEU A 59 24.61 16.17 -12.85
N ALA A 60 23.93 15.37 -13.68
CA ALA A 60 24.51 14.82 -14.91
C ALA A 60 24.82 15.91 -15.96
N PHE A 61 23.97 16.94 -16.06
CA PHE A 61 24.17 18.09 -16.95
C PHE A 61 25.44 18.87 -16.60
N ALA A 62 25.75 19.02 -15.31
CA ALA A 62 26.95 19.71 -14.84
C ALA A 62 28.26 18.97 -15.15
N VAL A 63 28.21 17.65 -15.30
CA VAL A 63 29.41 16.81 -15.47
C VAL A 63 29.63 16.36 -16.92
N SER A 64 28.56 16.18 -17.72
CA SER A 64 28.64 15.43 -19.00
C SER A 64 27.97 16.11 -20.21
N GLY A 65 27.33 17.26 -20.03
CA GLY A 65 26.66 18.00 -21.10
C GLY A 65 25.20 17.58 -21.35
N ALA A 66 24.49 18.40 -22.14
CA ALA A 66 23.03 18.43 -22.20
C ALA A 66 22.35 17.13 -22.66
N VAL A 67 22.99 16.37 -23.55
CA VAL A 67 22.39 15.19 -24.16
C VAL A 67 22.36 14.01 -23.17
N ALA A 68 23.42 13.83 -22.38
CA ALA A 68 23.51 12.76 -21.39
C ALA A 68 22.48 12.96 -20.25
N GLY A 69 22.30 14.20 -19.79
CA GLY A 69 21.31 14.54 -18.75
C GLY A 69 19.85 14.28 -19.19
N ALA A 70 19.52 14.57 -20.45
CA ALA A 70 18.18 14.34 -21.00
C ALA A 70 17.83 12.85 -21.11
N VAL A 71 18.79 12.01 -21.51
CA VAL A 71 18.60 10.55 -21.63
C VAL A 71 18.36 9.92 -20.25
N VAL A 72 19.15 10.31 -19.25
CA VAL A 72 19.01 9.78 -17.88
C VAL A 72 17.65 10.16 -17.26
N ALA A 73 17.19 11.41 -17.46
CA ALA A 73 15.89 11.85 -16.98
C ALA A 73 14.72 11.12 -17.67
N ALA A 74 14.81 10.89 -18.98
CA ALA A 74 13.78 10.17 -19.74
C ALA A 74 13.67 8.70 -19.32
N VAL A 75 14.81 8.01 -19.13
CA VAL A 75 14.83 6.61 -18.70
C VAL A 75 14.32 6.45 -17.27
N ALA A 76 14.73 7.34 -16.34
CA ALA A 76 14.24 7.33 -14.97
C ALA A 76 12.73 7.62 -14.89
N GLY A 77 12.23 8.57 -15.69
CA GLY A 77 10.80 8.88 -15.79
C GLY A 77 9.97 7.71 -16.34
N ALA A 78 10.45 7.05 -17.40
CA ALA A 78 9.77 5.90 -17.99
C ALA A 78 9.74 4.70 -17.03
N ALA A 79 10.85 4.40 -16.36
CA ALA A 79 10.92 3.33 -15.36
C ALA A 79 9.95 3.58 -14.19
N GLY A 80 9.85 4.82 -13.70
CA GLY A 80 8.91 5.19 -12.64
C GLY A 80 7.45 4.99 -13.03
N VAL A 81 7.07 5.34 -14.27
CA VAL A 81 5.69 5.15 -14.77
C VAL A 81 5.34 3.66 -14.91
N VAL A 82 6.25 2.82 -15.39
CA VAL A 82 6.00 1.38 -15.56
C VAL A 82 5.81 0.66 -14.22
N VAL A 83 6.63 0.97 -13.21
CA VAL A 83 6.50 0.40 -11.85
C VAL A 83 5.18 0.83 -11.19
N MET A 84 4.74 2.07 -11.43
CA MET A 84 3.46 2.57 -10.91
C MET A 84 2.24 1.89 -11.56
N ARG A 85 2.28 1.62 -12.87
CA ARG A 85 1.18 0.93 -13.55
C ARG A 85 1.05 -0.53 -13.13
N ARG A 86 2.18 -1.19 -12.83
CA ARG A 86 2.19 -2.59 -12.34
C ARG A 86 1.65 -2.74 -10.93
N SER A 87 1.86 -1.75 -10.06
CA SER A 87 1.34 -1.77 -8.68
C SER A 87 -0.16 -1.48 -8.57
N ALA A 88 -0.76 -0.84 -9.57
CA ALA A 88 -2.21 -0.56 -9.61
C ALA A 88 -3.07 -1.72 -10.17
N ALA A 89 -2.47 -2.67 -10.89
CA ALA A 89 -3.22 -3.63 -11.71
C ALA A 89 -3.58 -4.95 -11.03
N GLY A 90 -3.14 -5.21 -9.79
CA GLY A 90 -3.00 -6.60 -9.32
C GLY A 90 -3.53 -6.97 -7.94
N SER A 91 -4.33 -6.19 -7.23
CA SER A 91 -4.73 -6.59 -5.87
C SER A 91 -6.17 -6.23 -5.54
N ALA A 92 -6.93 -7.23 -5.08
CA ALA A 92 -8.08 -6.99 -4.19
C ALA A 92 -7.59 -6.06 -3.08
N GLY A 93 -8.28 -4.94 -2.88
CA GLY A 93 -7.74 -3.85 -2.07
C GLY A 93 -7.64 -4.29 -0.61
N PRO A 94 -6.70 -3.73 0.18
CA PRO A 94 -6.66 -3.93 1.63
C PRO A 94 -7.98 -3.54 2.33
N ALA A 95 -8.79 -2.68 1.69
CA ALA A 95 -10.15 -2.34 2.14
C ALA A 95 -11.11 -3.55 2.11
N ASP A 96 -11.05 -4.39 1.08
CA ASP A 96 -11.95 -5.54 0.93
C ASP A 96 -11.62 -6.62 1.96
N ALA A 97 -10.33 -6.83 2.23
CA ALA A 97 -9.86 -7.75 3.27
C ALA A 97 -10.26 -7.27 4.69
N ALA A 98 -10.15 -5.96 4.96
CA ALA A 98 -10.56 -5.41 6.25
C ALA A 98 -12.07 -5.52 6.47
N GLU A 99 -12.88 -5.29 5.43
CA GLU A 99 -14.32 -5.50 5.50
C GLU A 99 -14.65 -6.97 5.78
N LEU A 100 -14.02 -7.91 5.06
CA LEU A 100 -14.23 -9.34 5.24
C LEU A 100 -13.86 -9.81 6.66
N ALA A 101 -12.75 -9.33 7.22
CA ALA A 101 -12.37 -9.62 8.61
C ALA A 101 -13.47 -9.19 9.60
N GLY A 102 -14.00 -7.97 9.44
CA GLY A 102 -15.11 -7.48 10.25
C GLY A 102 -16.39 -8.30 10.10
N ARG A 103 -16.64 -8.92 8.94
CA ARG A 103 -17.78 -9.84 8.76
C ARG A 103 -17.63 -11.12 9.53
N TRP A 104 -16.42 -11.68 9.58
CA TRP A 104 -16.16 -12.88 10.36
C TRP A 104 -16.26 -12.62 11.86
N GLU A 105 -15.80 -11.46 12.33
CA GLU A 105 -16.01 -11.03 13.71
C GLU A 105 -17.50 -10.89 14.05
N LEU A 106 -18.27 -10.23 13.18
CA LEU A 106 -19.72 -10.11 13.36
C LEU A 106 -20.41 -11.50 13.36
N LEU A 107 -20.02 -12.39 12.46
CA LEU A 107 -20.55 -13.75 12.41
C LEU A 107 -20.26 -14.49 13.72
N ALA A 108 -19.03 -14.42 14.22
CA ALA A 108 -18.67 -15.05 15.47
C ALA A 108 -19.49 -14.51 16.65
N VAL A 109 -19.64 -13.18 16.75
CA VAL A 109 -20.44 -12.54 17.81
C VAL A 109 -21.90 -12.97 17.73
N CYS A 110 -22.49 -13.01 16.54
CA CYS A 110 -23.86 -13.47 16.35
C CYS A 110 -24.05 -14.93 16.79
N LEU A 111 -23.13 -15.81 16.41
CA LEU A 111 -23.18 -17.23 16.78
C LEU A 111 -22.93 -17.45 18.27
N GLU A 112 -22.03 -16.69 18.89
CA GLU A 112 -21.79 -16.69 20.34
C GLU A 112 -23.02 -16.18 21.12
N ALA A 113 -23.77 -15.25 20.55
CA ALA A 113 -25.05 -14.79 21.09
C ALA A 113 -26.21 -15.80 20.90
N GLY A 114 -25.96 -16.93 20.24
CA GLY A 114 -26.94 -18.00 20.05
C GLY A 114 -27.86 -17.82 18.84
N LEU A 115 -27.54 -16.92 17.89
CA LEU A 115 -28.30 -16.80 16.65
C LEU A 115 -28.17 -18.07 15.80
N PRO A 116 -29.24 -18.49 15.10
CA PRO A 116 -29.15 -19.56 14.11
C PRO A 116 -28.13 -19.23 13.02
N VAL A 117 -27.40 -20.24 12.55
CA VAL A 117 -26.30 -20.08 11.58
C VAL A 117 -26.76 -19.35 10.32
N ALA A 118 -27.89 -19.75 9.73
CA ALA A 118 -28.45 -19.12 8.54
C ALA A 118 -28.75 -17.62 8.76
N SER A 119 -29.39 -17.27 9.89
CA SER A 119 -29.72 -15.88 10.22
C SER A 119 -28.47 -15.02 10.45
N ALA A 120 -27.47 -15.55 11.16
CA ALA A 120 -26.19 -14.88 11.38
C ALA A 120 -25.41 -14.69 10.07
N LEU A 121 -25.41 -15.70 9.19
CA LEU A 121 -24.81 -15.61 7.87
C LEU A 121 -25.51 -14.58 6.98
N SER A 122 -26.84 -14.54 7.00
CA SER A 122 -27.62 -13.56 6.24
C SER A 122 -27.24 -12.13 6.62
N ALA A 123 -27.16 -11.84 7.93
CA ALA A 123 -26.78 -10.52 8.45
C ALA A 123 -25.34 -10.13 8.06
N THR A 124 -24.42 -11.08 8.03
CA THR A 124 -23.00 -10.83 7.69
C THR A 124 -22.79 -10.68 6.18
N ALA A 125 -23.53 -11.42 5.36
CA ALA A 125 -23.47 -11.39 3.91
C ALA A 125 -24.23 -10.23 3.27
N ALA A 126 -25.21 -9.64 3.96
CA ALA A 126 -26.09 -8.61 3.40
C ALA A 126 -25.34 -7.41 2.79
N PRO A 127 -24.33 -6.81 3.44
CA PRO A 127 -23.67 -5.63 2.89
C PRO A 127 -22.38 -5.97 2.12
N LEU A 128 -22.01 -7.25 2.03
CA LEU A 128 -20.95 -7.70 1.13
C LEU A 128 -21.41 -7.66 -0.33
N THR A 129 -20.61 -6.99 -1.15
CA THR A 129 -20.82 -6.90 -2.61
C THR A 129 -19.89 -7.87 -3.37
N GLY A 130 -20.09 -7.99 -4.68
CA GLY A 130 -19.26 -8.84 -5.54
C GLY A 130 -19.44 -10.35 -5.34
N ALA A 131 -18.44 -11.12 -5.77
CA ALA A 131 -18.48 -12.58 -5.80
C ALA A 131 -18.61 -13.19 -4.39
N THR A 132 -17.85 -12.67 -3.42
CA THR A 132 -17.86 -13.14 -2.02
C THR A 132 -19.23 -13.01 -1.38
N GLY A 133 -19.88 -11.84 -1.48
CA GLY A 133 -21.23 -11.64 -0.93
C GLY A 133 -22.27 -12.52 -1.63
N THR A 134 -22.15 -12.72 -2.93
CA THR A 134 -23.07 -13.57 -3.72
C THR A 134 -22.97 -15.03 -3.31
N LEU A 135 -21.76 -15.53 -3.10
CA LEU A 135 -21.53 -16.91 -2.65
C LEU A 135 -22.02 -17.12 -1.21
N LEU A 136 -21.76 -16.19 -0.29
CA LEU A 136 -22.25 -16.31 1.09
C LEU A 136 -23.78 -16.27 1.17
N ARG A 137 -24.44 -15.44 0.37
CA ARG A 137 -25.92 -15.48 0.26
C ARG A 137 -26.41 -16.81 -0.30
N ARG A 138 -25.68 -17.42 -1.25
CA ARG A 138 -26.01 -18.76 -1.77
C ARG A 138 -25.85 -19.84 -0.69
N VAL A 139 -24.77 -19.81 0.09
CA VAL A 139 -24.60 -20.70 1.26
C VAL A 139 -25.75 -20.50 2.25
N THR A 140 -26.10 -19.25 2.54
CA THR A 140 -27.22 -18.90 3.44
C THR A 140 -28.52 -19.54 2.96
N GLY A 141 -28.88 -19.35 1.68
CA GLY A 141 -30.10 -19.92 1.13
C GLY A 141 -30.13 -21.46 1.15
N LEU A 142 -28.98 -22.13 0.94
CA LEU A 142 -28.89 -23.59 1.06
C LEU A 142 -29.14 -24.05 2.50
N LEU A 143 -28.60 -23.34 3.49
CA LEU A 143 -28.81 -23.65 4.91
C LEU A 143 -30.27 -23.38 5.33
N GLU A 144 -30.90 -22.32 4.82
CA GLU A 144 -32.32 -22.03 5.07
C GLU A 144 -33.25 -23.09 4.46
N LEU A 145 -32.85 -23.70 3.34
CA LEU A 145 -33.54 -24.83 2.72
C LEU A 145 -33.26 -26.17 3.43
N GLY A 146 -32.43 -26.19 4.47
CA GLY A 146 -32.10 -27.40 5.23
C GLY A 146 -31.10 -28.32 4.53
N ALA A 147 -30.28 -27.80 3.60
CA ALA A 147 -29.19 -28.57 3.01
C ALA A 147 -28.18 -29.00 4.07
N ASP A 148 -27.48 -30.12 3.83
CA ASP A 148 -26.35 -30.51 4.67
C ASP A 148 -25.33 -29.36 4.72
N PRO A 149 -24.93 -28.91 5.92
CA PRO A 149 -24.00 -27.80 6.04
C PRO A 149 -22.65 -28.04 5.34
N GLY A 150 -22.16 -29.29 5.28
CA GLY A 150 -20.95 -29.62 4.53
C GLY A 150 -21.10 -29.33 3.03
N ASP A 151 -22.21 -29.75 2.45
CA ASP A 151 -22.56 -29.46 1.05
C ASP A 151 -22.84 -27.97 0.79
N ALA A 152 -23.48 -27.27 1.72
CA ALA A 152 -23.75 -25.85 1.59
C ALA A 152 -22.45 -25.05 1.45
N TRP A 153 -21.45 -25.33 2.30
CA TRP A 153 -20.15 -24.65 2.28
C TRP A 153 -19.27 -25.03 1.09
N ARG A 154 -19.47 -26.19 0.47
CA ARG A 154 -18.70 -26.64 -0.70
C ARG A 154 -18.77 -25.66 -1.87
N VAL A 155 -19.90 -24.96 -2.03
CA VAL A 155 -20.08 -23.94 -3.09
C VAL A 155 -19.13 -22.75 -2.95
N ALA A 156 -18.66 -22.46 -1.73
CA ALA A 156 -17.70 -21.38 -1.46
C ALA A 156 -16.24 -21.88 -1.39
N ALA A 157 -16.00 -23.20 -1.44
CA ALA A 157 -14.68 -23.80 -1.27
C ALA A 157 -13.71 -23.54 -2.44
N ASP A 158 -14.24 -23.29 -3.63
CA ASP A 158 -13.44 -23.03 -4.85
C ASP A 158 -13.01 -21.57 -4.98
N THR A 159 -13.54 -20.68 -4.15
CA THR A 159 -13.20 -19.25 -4.19
C THR A 159 -12.03 -18.98 -3.27
N PRO A 160 -10.86 -18.53 -3.76
CA PRO A 160 -9.64 -18.42 -2.95
C PRO A 160 -9.80 -17.62 -1.65
N THR A 161 -10.61 -16.56 -1.67
CA THR A 161 -10.87 -15.69 -0.51
C THR A 161 -11.75 -16.35 0.56
N LEU A 162 -12.57 -17.32 0.18
CA LEU A 162 -13.48 -18.04 1.10
C LEU A 162 -13.04 -19.49 1.33
N ALA A 163 -12.13 -20.02 0.54
CA ALA A 163 -11.81 -21.45 0.48
C ALA A 163 -11.37 -22.02 1.84
N THR A 164 -10.48 -21.31 2.53
CA THR A 164 -9.97 -21.71 3.84
C THR A 164 -11.09 -21.75 4.88
N PHE A 165 -11.88 -20.68 4.94
CA PHE A 165 -13.04 -20.59 5.84
C PHE A 165 -14.09 -21.64 5.50
N ALA A 166 -14.51 -21.77 4.25
CA ALA A 166 -15.54 -22.69 3.79
C ALA A 166 -15.19 -24.16 4.10
N ARG A 167 -13.93 -24.56 3.91
CA ARG A 167 -13.47 -25.90 4.29
C ARG A 167 -13.50 -26.12 5.79
N ALA A 168 -13.10 -25.14 6.59
CA ALA A 168 -13.15 -25.23 8.05
C ALA A 168 -14.60 -25.26 8.55
N ALA A 169 -15.44 -24.37 8.03
CA ALA A 169 -16.87 -24.28 8.30
C ALA A 169 -17.60 -25.59 7.98
N GLY A 170 -17.31 -26.22 6.84
CA GLY A 170 -17.87 -27.52 6.47
C GLY A 170 -17.49 -28.66 7.42
N ARG A 171 -16.32 -28.60 8.07
CA ARG A 171 -15.92 -29.60 9.10
C ARG A 171 -16.51 -29.31 10.47
N SER A 172 -16.73 -28.04 10.82
CA SER A 172 -17.28 -27.60 12.11
C SER A 172 -18.81 -27.47 12.12
N ALA A 173 -19.45 -27.79 10.98
CA ALA A 173 -20.80 -27.35 10.65
C ALA A 173 -21.91 -27.94 11.53
N GLY A 174 -21.61 -28.96 12.33
CA GLY A 174 -22.56 -29.57 13.26
C GLY A 174 -22.91 -28.69 14.48
N THR A 175 -22.14 -27.63 14.77
CA THR A 175 -22.45 -26.73 15.90
C THR A 175 -22.13 -25.27 15.59
N GLY A 176 -23.03 -24.37 16.02
CA GLY A 176 -22.85 -22.92 15.87
C GLY A 176 -21.64 -22.38 16.65
N SER A 177 -21.31 -22.98 17.81
CA SER A 177 -20.16 -22.59 18.62
C SER A 177 -18.82 -22.94 17.96
N ALA A 178 -18.71 -24.11 17.32
CA ALA A 178 -17.50 -24.46 16.56
C ALA A 178 -17.33 -23.54 15.34
N LEU A 179 -18.42 -23.22 14.65
CA LEU A 179 -18.40 -22.27 13.53
C LEU A 179 -18.02 -20.85 13.98
N ALA A 180 -18.49 -20.41 15.16
CA ALA A 180 -18.09 -19.12 15.75
C ALA A 180 -16.57 -19.05 15.97
N GLN A 181 -15.97 -20.13 16.48
CA GLN A 181 -14.54 -20.21 16.69
C GLN A 181 -13.75 -20.16 15.37
N VAL A 182 -14.25 -20.83 14.32
CA VAL A 182 -13.65 -20.75 12.98
C VAL A 182 -13.70 -19.31 12.44
N ALA A 183 -14.81 -18.61 12.63
CA ALA A 183 -14.96 -17.21 12.21
C ALA A 183 -14.05 -16.26 13.00
N ARG A 184 -13.91 -16.45 14.32
CA ARG A 184 -12.94 -15.72 15.16
C ARG A 184 -11.51 -15.90 14.68
N VAL A 185 -11.09 -17.14 14.43
CA VAL A 185 -9.73 -17.44 13.95
C VAL A 185 -9.48 -16.82 12.58
N GLU A 186 -10.43 -16.92 11.66
CA GLU A 186 -10.27 -16.36 10.31
C GLU A 186 -10.25 -14.83 10.30
N GLY A 187 -11.12 -14.18 11.08
CA GLY A 187 -11.09 -12.71 11.25
C GLY A 187 -9.74 -12.24 11.81
N ALA A 188 -9.24 -12.92 12.86
CA ALA A 188 -7.94 -12.62 13.45
C ALA A 188 -6.78 -12.84 12.46
N ARG A 189 -6.82 -13.91 11.66
CA ARG A 189 -5.83 -14.19 10.62
C ARG A 189 -5.73 -13.04 9.60
N ILE A 190 -6.86 -12.63 9.05
CA ILE A 190 -6.89 -11.52 8.07
C ILE A 190 -6.41 -10.22 8.72
N ARG A 191 -6.78 -9.97 9.98
CA ARG A 191 -6.32 -8.78 10.71
C ARG A 191 -4.81 -8.77 10.93
N ALA A 192 -4.23 -9.92 11.28
CA ALA A 192 -2.78 -10.08 11.41
C ALA A 192 -2.07 -9.80 10.09
N GLU A 193 -2.53 -10.38 8.97
CA GLU A 193 -1.97 -10.12 7.63
C GLU A 193 -2.04 -8.63 7.24
N LEU A 194 -3.14 -7.96 7.59
CA LEU A 194 -3.26 -6.51 7.37
C LEU A 194 -2.25 -5.71 8.19
N ILE A 195 -2.01 -6.09 9.44
CA ILE A 195 -1.00 -5.46 10.31
C ILE A 195 0.41 -5.70 9.75
N ASP A 196 0.73 -6.93 9.37
CA ASP A 196 2.03 -7.29 8.80
C ASP A 196 2.30 -6.49 7.53
N THR A 197 1.33 -6.42 6.61
CA THR A 197 1.49 -5.61 5.39
C THR A 197 1.60 -4.11 5.68
N ALA A 198 1.00 -3.62 6.77
CA ALA A 198 1.15 -2.23 7.19
C ALA A 198 2.54 -1.96 7.78
N GLN A 199 3.06 -2.91 8.58
CA GLN A 199 4.41 -2.85 9.15
C GLN A 199 5.49 -2.92 8.06
N GLU A 200 5.36 -3.82 7.10
CA GLU A 200 6.27 -3.90 5.94
C GLU A 200 6.31 -2.58 5.17
N ARG A 201 5.14 -1.95 4.95
CA ARG A 201 5.07 -0.64 4.28
C ARG A 201 5.73 0.46 5.12
N ALA A 202 5.54 0.45 6.43
CA ALA A 202 6.16 1.41 7.33
C ALA A 202 7.70 1.27 7.34
N GLN A 203 8.21 0.04 7.39
CA GLN A 203 9.65 -0.23 7.33
C GLN A 203 10.27 0.23 6.00
N ARG A 204 9.60 -0.05 4.87
CA ARG A 204 10.05 0.43 3.56
C ARG A 204 10.04 1.96 3.48
N ALA A 205 9.02 2.60 4.05
CA ALA A 205 8.96 4.06 4.11
C ALA A 205 10.12 4.64 4.93
N ALA A 206 10.47 4.03 6.07
CA ALA A 206 11.58 4.46 6.90
C ALA A 206 12.90 4.47 6.10
N VAL A 207 13.21 3.37 5.39
CA VAL A 207 14.42 3.27 4.55
C VAL A 207 14.42 4.31 3.43
N LEU A 208 13.27 4.53 2.78
CA LEU A 208 13.14 5.53 1.71
C LEU A 208 13.30 6.97 2.22
N ILE A 209 12.94 7.24 3.47
CA ILE A 209 13.09 8.57 4.10
C ILE A 209 14.55 8.79 4.53
N THR A 210 15.21 7.79 5.10
CA THR A 210 16.60 7.93 5.60
C THR A 210 17.64 7.85 4.48
N GLY A 211 17.38 7.11 3.40
CA GLY A 211 18.25 6.98 2.24
C GLY A 211 18.77 8.31 1.66
N PRO A 212 17.91 9.28 1.27
CA PRO A 212 18.35 10.56 0.72
C PRO A 212 19.12 11.40 1.74
N LEU A 213 18.77 11.31 3.03
CA LEU A 213 19.49 12.03 4.08
C LEU A 213 20.94 11.51 4.22
N GLY A 214 21.12 10.19 4.18
CA GLY A 214 22.43 9.55 4.17
C GLY A 214 23.25 9.92 2.93
N LEU A 215 22.60 9.94 1.75
CA LEU A 215 23.24 10.35 0.49
C LEU A 215 23.72 11.81 0.53
N CYS A 216 22.96 12.71 1.16
CA CYS A 216 23.36 14.11 1.33
C CYS A 216 24.46 14.31 2.40
N PHE A 217 24.48 13.48 3.44
CA PHE A 217 25.47 13.59 4.52
C PHE A 217 26.86 13.11 4.10
N LEU A 218 26.95 12.07 3.28
CA LEU A 218 28.23 11.48 2.84
C LEU A 218 29.20 12.47 2.18
N PRO A 219 28.81 13.28 1.18
CA PRO A 219 29.71 14.26 0.56
C PRO A 219 30.08 15.40 1.53
N ALA A 220 29.14 15.85 2.38
CA ALA A 220 29.42 16.88 3.37
C ALA A 220 30.46 16.40 4.40
N PHE A 221 30.32 15.16 4.89
CA PHE A 221 31.27 14.56 5.81
C PHE A 221 32.67 14.38 5.21
N LEU A 222 32.75 14.04 3.92
CA LEU A 222 34.02 13.92 3.21
C LEU A 222 34.77 15.26 3.16
N VAL A 223 34.08 16.34 2.80
CA VAL A 223 34.69 17.68 2.64
C VAL A 223 35.00 18.32 3.98
N LEU A 224 34.09 18.26 4.97
CA LEU A 224 34.28 18.90 6.26
C LEU A 224 35.09 18.06 7.25
N GLY A 225 34.98 16.73 7.20
CA GLY A 225 35.58 15.83 8.18
C GLY A 225 36.90 15.22 7.71
N ILE A 226 36.88 14.50 6.59
CA ILE A 226 38.02 13.66 6.17
C ILE A 226 39.10 14.49 5.46
N ALA A 227 38.71 15.35 4.52
CA ALA A 227 39.67 16.08 3.68
C ALA A 227 40.69 16.91 4.49
N PRO A 228 40.31 17.67 5.54
CA PRO A 228 41.27 18.45 6.32
C PRO A 228 42.28 17.58 7.07
N VAL A 229 41.83 16.44 7.60
CA VAL A 229 42.68 15.50 8.36
C VAL A 229 43.73 14.86 7.47
N VAL A 230 43.33 14.42 6.27
CA VAL A 230 44.26 13.82 5.30
C VAL A 230 45.30 14.84 4.84
N VAL A 231 44.89 16.09 4.60
CA VAL A 231 45.81 17.18 4.22
C VAL A 231 46.82 17.48 5.34
N GLY A 232 46.37 17.52 6.61
CA GLY A 232 47.25 17.73 7.76
C GLY A 232 48.30 16.62 7.91
N LEU A 233 47.87 15.36 7.84
CA LEU A 233 48.78 14.20 7.96
C LEU A 233 49.77 14.11 6.79
N ALA A 234 49.31 14.37 5.56
CA ALA A 234 50.18 14.39 4.39
C ALA A 234 51.26 15.47 4.51
N GLY A 235 50.90 16.67 5.00
CA GLY A 235 51.84 17.77 5.21
C GLY A 235 52.96 17.43 6.20
N GLU A 236 52.62 16.82 7.34
CA GLU A 236 53.62 16.40 8.34
C GLU A 236 54.54 15.27 7.86
N ALA A 237 54.03 14.37 7.01
CA ALA A 237 54.81 13.28 6.44
C ALA A 237 55.77 13.80 5.36
N LEU A 238 55.31 14.70 4.50
CA LEU A 238 56.14 15.35 3.46
C LEU A 238 57.21 16.28 4.06
N ALA A 239 56.93 16.94 5.18
CA ALA A 239 57.89 17.79 5.88
C ALA A 239 58.99 17.01 6.64
N ARG A 240 58.80 15.70 6.82
CA ARG A 240 59.75 14.80 7.52
C ARG A 240 60.73 14.09 6.60
N TRP A 241 60.58 14.25 5.28
CA TRP A 241 61.51 13.81 4.24
C TRP A 241 62.41 14.97 3.82
#